data_AF-A0AAC9NJU8-F1
#
_entry.id   AF-A0AAC9NJU8-F1
#
_cell.length_a   1.000
_cell.length_b   1.000
_cell.length_c   1.000
_cell.angle_alpha   90.00
_cell.angle_beta   90.00
_cell.angle_gamma   90.00
#
_symmetry.space_group_name_H-M   'P 1'
#
loop_
_entity.id
_entity.type
_entity.pdbx_description
1 polymer ?
#
loop_
_entity_poly.entity_id
_entity_poly.type
_entity_poly.pdbx_seq_one_letter_code
_entity_poly.pdbx_strand_id
1 'polypeptide(L)' 'MRKNLGIISSVLFLMALVSWLPIYVDVKSFSEQSVFYATGGVVTGLFSSPSGYKFIGLIGNGLVLVFLVVLPYFF' A
#
# COMPACT_ATOMS: atom_id res chain seq x y z
N MET A 1 7.70 -5.20 19.45
CA MET A 1 7.61 -4.19 18.37
C MET A 1 7.35 -4.78 16.98
N ARG A 2 8.06 -5.84 16.53
CA ARG A 2 7.91 -6.40 15.17
C ARG A 2 6.52 -6.96 14.81
N LYS A 3 5.70 -7.40 15.78
CA LYS A 3 4.29 -7.77 15.54
C LYS A 3 3.43 -6.55 15.16
N ASN A 4 3.66 -5.40 15.79
CA ASN A 4 2.88 -4.19 15.56
C ASN A 4 3.17 -3.59 14.17
N LEU A 5 4.36 -3.83 13.62
CA LEU A 5 4.71 -3.42 12.26
C LEU A 5 3.80 -4.06 11.19
N GLY A 6 3.33 -5.30 11.42
CA GLY A 6 2.40 -5.96 10.50
C GLY A 6 1.03 -5.29 10.51
N ILE A 7 0.58 -4.85 11.68
CA ILE A 7 -0.65 -4.07 11.84
C ILE A 7 -0.50 -2.71 11.15
N ILE A 8 0.62 -2.02 11.37
CA ILE A 8 0.92 -0.73 10.72
C ILE A 8 0.93 -0.88 9.19
N SER A 9 1.58 -1.93 8.66
CA SER A 9 1.58 -2.25 7.23
C SER A 9 0.16 -2.45 6.68
N SER A 10 -0.71 -3.13 7.43
CA SER A 10 -2.12 -3.31 7.08
C SER A 10 -2.91 -1.99 7.10
N VAL A 11 -2.66 -1.12 8.09
CA VAL A 11 -3.30 0.20 8.17
C VAL A 11 -2.88 1.08 7.00
N LEU A 12 -1.58 1.07 6.66
CA LEU A 12 -1.05 1.78 5.49
C LEU A 12 -1.65 1.26 4.19
N PHE A 13 -1.92 -0.04 4.08
CA PHE A 13 -2.66 -0.61 2.95
C PHE A 13 -4.08 -0.03 2.85
N LEU A 14 -4.81 0.04 3.96
CA LEU A 14 -6.16 0.63 3.96
C LEU A 14 -6.13 2.11 3.56
N MET A 15 -5.14 2.88 4.05
CA MET A 15 -4.96 4.27 3.64
C MET A 15 -4.64 4.38 2.15
N ALA A 16 -3.75 3.53 1.64
CA ALA A 16 -3.42 3.50 0.22
C ALA A 16 -4.65 3.19 -0.65
N LEU A 17 -5.50 2.24 -0.23
CA LEU A 17 -6.77 1.91 -0.89
C LEU A 17 -7.73 3.08 -0.91
N VAL A 18 -7.95 3.74 0.23
CA VAL A 18 -8.86 4.89 0.34
C VAL A 18 -8.35 6.06 -0.51
N SER A 19 -7.04 6.29 -0.54
CA SER A 19 -6.42 7.30 -1.40
C SER A 19 -6.41 6.88 -2.89
N TRP A 20 -6.61 5.60 -3.22
CA TRP A 20 -6.67 5.13 -4.60
C TRP A 20 -8.07 5.30 -5.22
N LEU A 21 -9.14 5.14 -4.43
CA LEU A 21 -10.53 5.27 -4.90
C LEU A 21 -10.84 6.57 -5.68
N PRO A 22 -10.27 7.75 -5.35
CA PRO A 22 -10.53 8.99 -6.07
C PRO A 22 -9.84 9.11 -7.43
N ILE A 23 -9.17 8.07 -7.95
CA ILE A 23 -8.60 8.09 -9.31
C ILE A 23 -9.66 8.35 -10.38
N TYR A 24 -10.90 7.96 -10.14
CA TYR A 24 -12.02 8.30 -11.04
C TYR A 24 -12.37 9.80 -11.05
N VAL A 25 -11.76 10.60 -10.17
CA VAL A 25 -11.94 12.06 -10.05
C VAL A 25 -10.74 12.82 -10.66
N ASP A 26 -9.78 12.11 -11.27
CA ASP A 26 -8.62 12.66 -11.98
C ASP A 26 -7.75 13.63 -11.16
N VAL A 27 -7.75 13.45 -9.83
CA VAL A 27 -6.96 14.27 -8.92
C VAL A 27 -5.61 13.60 -8.66
N LYS A 28 -4.59 14.04 -9.41
CA LYS A 28 -3.21 13.55 -9.34
C LYS A 28 -2.66 13.42 -7.90
N SER A 29 -2.99 14.36 -7.02
CA SER A 29 -2.53 14.34 -5.62
C SER A 29 -2.94 13.08 -4.84
N PHE A 30 -4.08 12.44 -5.16
CA PHE A 30 -4.53 11.24 -4.45
C PHE A 30 -3.74 10.00 -4.88
N SER A 31 -3.33 9.93 -6.16
CA SER A 31 -2.47 8.86 -6.67
C SER A 31 -1.09 8.88 -6.00
N GLU A 32 -0.49 10.05 -5.81
CA GLU A 32 0.80 10.21 -5.14
C GLU A 32 0.74 9.82 -3.65
N GLN A 33 -0.33 10.20 -2.95
CA GLN A 33 -0.57 9.78 -1.57
C GLN A 33 -0.74 8.26 -1.45
N SER A 34 -1.49 7.66 -2.36
CA SER A 34 -1.67 6.20 -2.39
C SER A 34 -0.34 5.46 -2.56
N VAL A 35 0.51 5.92 -3.50
CA VAL A 35 1.86 5.38 -3.70
C VAL A 35 2.73 5.55 -2.46
N PHE A 36 2.67 6.70 -1.78
CA PHE A 36 3.43 6.95 -0.56
C PHE A 36 3.03 5.98 0.56
N TYR A 37 1.73 5.84 0.84
CA TYR A 37 1.23 4.91 1.85
C TYR A 37 1.57 3.47 1.49
N ALA A 38 1.40 3.08 0.23
CA ALA A 38 1.71 1.74 -0.22
C ALA A 38 3.20 1.41 -0.06
N THR A 39 4.09 2.32 -0.43
CA THR A 39 5.54 2.16 -0.27
C THR A 39 5.92 1.99 1.21
N GLY A 40 5.43 2.88 2.08
CA GLY A 40 5.64 2.76 3.53
C GLY A 40 5.07 1.45 4.09
N GLY A 41 3.92 1.02 3.58
CA GLY A 41 3.26 -0.23 3.95
C GLY A 41 4.07 -1.47 3.57
N VAL A 42 4.70 -1.49 2.38
CA VAL A 42 5.63 -2.55 1.98
C VAL A 42 6.84 -2.58 2.90
N VAL A 43 7.50 -1.43 3.10
CA VAL A 43 8.70 -1.33 3.94
C VAL A 43 8.42 -1.82 5.35
N THR A 44 7.38 -1.32 6.00
CA THR A 44 6.98 -1.74 7.35
C THR A 44 6.59 -3.23 7.40
N GLY A 45 5.93 -3.74 6.36
CA GLY A 45 5.55 -5.14 6.22
C GLY A 45 6.77 -6.08 6.13
N LEU A 46 7.81 -5.70 5.39
CA LEU A 46 9.03 -6.50 5.23
C LEU A 46 9.74 -6.73 6.57
N PHE A 47 9.82 -5.71 7.42
CA PHE A 47 10.46 -5.78 8.74
C PHE A 47 9.57 -6.39 9.84
N SER A 48 8.31 -6.72 9.53
CA SER A 48 7.37 -7.26 10.51
C SER A 48 7.50 -8.77 10.72
N SER A 49 7.06 -9.24 11.89
CA SER A 49 6.98 -10.67 12.21
C SER A 49 5.89 -11.37 11.38
N PRO A 50 6.07 -12.66 11.02
CA PRO A 50 5.05 -13.45 10.33
C PRO A 50 3.70 -13.39 11.04
N SER A 51 2.67 -12.95 10.33
CA SER A 51 1.29 -12.82 10.82
C SER A 51 0.33 -12.64 9.64
N GLY A 52 -0.96 -12.88 9.84
CA GLY A 52 -1.98 -12.59 8.82
C GLY A 52 -1.96 -11.13 8.38
N TYR A 53 -1.81 -10.19 9.33
CA TYR A 53 -1.66 -8.76 9.03
C TYR A 53 -0.43 -8.45 8.19
N LYS A 54 0.72 -9.08 8.45
CA LYS A 54 1.91 -8.94 7.59
C LYS A 54 1.59 -9.33 6.14
N PHE A 55 0.92 -10.47 5.96
CA PHE A 55 0.61 -11.00 4.64
C PHE A 55 -0.37 -10.09 3.89
N ILE A 56 -1.46 -9.70 4.54
CA ILE A 56 -2.47 -8.79 3.99
C ILE A 56 -1.82 -7.44 3.63
N GLY A 57 -1.03 -6.87 4.53
CA GLY A 57 -0.31 -5.63 4.30
C GLY A 57 0.67 -5.72 3.13
N LEU A 58 1.54 -6.73 3.08
CA LEU A 58 2.52 -6.86 2.01
C LEU A 58 1.88 -7.06 0.64
N ILE A 59 0.95 -8.01 0.53
CA ILE A 59 0.28 -8.32 -0.74
C ILE A 59 -0.58 -7.14 -1.18
N GLY A 60 -1.36 -6.56 -0.27
CA GLY A 60 -2.23 -5.42 -0.57
C GLY A 60 -1.46 -4.19 -1.03
N ASN A 61 -0.45 -3.76 -0.27
CA ASN A 61 0.39 -2.63 -0.67
C ASN A 61 1.16 -2.92 -1.97
N GLY A 62 1.65 -4.15 -2.15
CA GLY A 62 2.32 -4.58 -3.38
C GLY A 62 1.41 -4.47 -4.60
N LEU A 63 0.16 -4.93 -4.49
CA LEU A 63 -0.82 -4.79 -5.57
C LEU A 63 -1.11 -3.32 -5.90
N VAL A 64 -1.30 -2.46 -4.90
CA VAL A 64 -1.51 -1.02 -5.12
C VAL A 64 -0.36 -0.42 -5.93
N LEU A 65 0.89 -0.75 -5.59
CA LEU A 65 2.06 -0.28 -6.35
C LEU A 65 2.11 -0.86 -7.77
N VAL A 66 1.73 -2.13 -7.95
CA VAL A 66 1.65 -2.72 -9.30
C VAL A 66 0.63 -1.97 -10.16
N PHE A 67 -0.56 -1.67 -9.63
CA PHE A 67 -1.59 -0.93 -10.36
C PHE A 67 -1.24 0.53 -10.64
N LEU A 68 -0.62 1.21 -9.68
CA LEU A 68 -0.34 2.65 -9.80
C LEU A 68 0.97 2.98 -10.47
N VAL A 69 1.97 2.12 -10.31
CA VAL A 69 3.34 2.39 -10.77
C VAL A 69 3.69 1.50 -11.93
N VAL A 70 3.50 0.19 -11.81
CA VAL A 70 4.02 -0.77 -12.81
C VAL A 70 3.13 -0.83 -14.06
N LEU A 71 1.83 -1.00 -13.88
CA LEU A 71 0.86 -1.17 -14.97
C LEU A 71 0.83 -0.02 -15.99
N PRO A 72 0.92 1.26 -15.61
CA PRO A 72 0.96 2.39 -16.56
C PRO A 72 2.17 2.40 -17.51
N TYR A 73 3.20 1.59 -17.28
CA TYR A 73 4.30 1.47 -18.24
C TYR A 73 4.01 0.47 -19.38
N PHE A 74 2.95 -0.32 -19.26
CA PHE A 74 2.56 -1.36 -20.23
C PHE A 74 1.35 -0.98 -21.09
N PHE A 75 0.70 0.15 -20.80
CA PHE A 75 -0.47 0.70 -21.52
C PHE A 75 -0.23 2.18 -21.81
#